data_AF-A0A0B1SFR6-F1
#
_entry.id   AF-A0A0B1SFR6-F1
#
_cell.length_a   1.000
_cell.length_b   1.000
_cell.length_c   1.000
_cell.angle_alpha   90.00
_cell.angle_beta   90.00
_cell.angle_gamma   90.00
#
_symmetry.space_group_name_H-M   'P 1'
#
loop_
_entity.id
_entity.type
_entity.pdbx_description
1 polymer ?
#
loop_
_entity_poly.entity_id
_entity_poly.type
_entity_poly.pdbx_seq_one_letter_code
_entity_poly.pdbx_strand_id
1 'polypeptide(L)'
;MHEQDPELLLDRKIDLEELAIDAAPFQLVLGSSLYKVHTLFSLLGLSHAYVTDCGRLVGVVGLKELRDALANIYVRGAVVPERKLTSAHLPFKVGSEFFPKKLLRSCGL
;
A
#
# COMPACT_ATOMS: atom_id res chain seq x y z
N MET A 1 35.47 -31.16 -9.34
CA MET A 1 34.81 -29.87 -9.09
C MET A 1 33.61 -29.85 -10.00
N HIS A 2 32.40 -30.01 -9.46
CA HIS A 2 31.18 -29.96 -10.28
C HIS A 2 30.98 -28.50 -10.69
N GLU A 3 31.31 -28.20 -11.94
CA GLU A 3 30.84 -27.01 -12.63
C GLU A 3 29.31 -27.19 -12.71
N GLN A 4 28.58 -26.64 -11.73
CA GLN A 4 27.13 -26.55 -11.85
C GLN A 4 26.86 -25.43 -12.83
N ASP A 5 26.56 -25.79 -14.08
CA ASP A 5 26.12 -24.84 -15.08
C ASP A 5 24.98 -23.98 -14.51
N PRO A 6 25.17 -22.64 -14.40
CA PRO A 6 24.24 -21.76 -13.68
C PRO A 6 22.85 -21.72 -14.31
N GLU A 7 22.74 -22.04 -15.60
CA GLU A 7 21.48 -22.10 -16.32
C GLU A 7 20.57 -23.22 -15.82
N LEU A 8 21.13 -24.38 -15.44
CA LEU A 8 20.37 -25.51 -14.88
C LEU A 8 19.91 -25.28 -13.44
N LEU A 9 20.50 -24.29 -12.74
CA LEU A 9 20.09 -23.92 -11.39
C LEU A 9 18.89 -22.97 -11.38
N LEU A 10 18.77 -22.11 -12.40
CA LEU A 10 17.66 -21.15 -12.53
C LEU A 10 16.35 -21.83 -12.96
N ASP A 11 16.42 -22.94 -13.70
CA ASP A 11 15.25 -23.69 -14.19
C ASP A 11 14.67 -24.65 -13.13
N ARG A 12 15.38 -24.87 -12.02
CA ARG A 12 14.88 -25.68 -10.90
C ARG A 12 13.79 -24.92 -10.15
N LYS A 13 12.70 -25.62 -9.83
CA LYS A 13 11.70 -25.09 -8.90
C LYS A 13 12.34 -24.91 -7.53
N ILE A 14 12.08 -23.77 -6.92
CA ILE A 14 12.55 -23.45 -5.57
C ILE A 14 11.64 -24.18 -4.58
N ASP A 15 12.23 -25.04 -3.76
CA ASP A 15 11.53 -25.72 -2.68
C ASP A 15 11.32 -24.73 -1.52
N LEU A 16 10.05 -24.37 -1.28
CA LEU A 16 9.66 -23.40 -0.24
C LEU A 16 9.32 -24.08 1.09
N GLU A 17 9.33 -25.41 1.16
CA GLU A 17 8.92 -26.19 2.35
C GLU A 17 9.91 -26.09 3.51
N GLU A 18 11.20 -25.90 3.21
CA GLU A 18 12.27 -25.76 4.23
C GLU A 18 12.54 -24.30 4.61
N LEU A 19 11.91 -23.34 3.92
CA LEU A 19 12.15 -21.92 4.16
C LEU A 19 11.26 -21.36 5.27
N ALA A 20 11.85 -20.62 6.20
CA ALA A 20 11.11 -19.85 7.20
C ALA A 20 10.36 -18.68 6.52
N ILE A 21 9.07 -18.89 6.24
CA ILE A 21 8.17 -17.85 5.72
C ILE A 21 7.47 -17.20 6.90
N ASP A 22 7.92 -15.99 7.26
CA ASP A 22 7.25 -15.21 8.29
C ASP A 22 5.98 -14.56 7.72
N ALA A 23 4.87 -14.72 8.44
CA ALA A 23 3.65 -14.01 8.11
C ALA A 23 3.85 -12.50 8.34
N ALA A 24 3.35 -11.68 7.43
CA ALA A 24 3.39 -10.23 7.60
C ALA A 24 2.61 -9.84 8.87
N PRO A 25 3.21 -9.10 9.81
CA PRO A 25 2.57 -8.79 11.10
C PRO A 25 1.35 -7.87 10.97
N PHE A 26 1.22 -7.18 9.84
CA PHE A 26 0.05 -6.38 9.47
C PHE A 26 -0.02 -6.21 7.95
N GLN A 27 -1.21 -5.90 7.46
CA GLN A 27 -1.50 -5.78 6.03
C GLN A 27 -2.30 -4.51 5.79
N LEU A 28 -1.87 -3.70 4.82
CA LEU A 28 -2.66 -2.57 4.36
C LEU A 28 -3.63 -3.03 3.28
N VAL A 29 -4.87 -2.58 3.40
CA VAL A 29 -5.91 -2.84 2.39
C VAL A 29 -5.98 -1.67 1.43
N LEU A 30 -6.14 -1.97 0.15
CA LEU A 30 -6.39 -0.97 -0.89
C LEU A 30 -7.56 -0.05 -0.47
N GLY A 31 -7.41 1.27 -0.68
CA GLY A 31 -8.41 2.25 -0.28
C GLY A 31 -8.31 2.72 1.19
N SER A 32 -7.34 2.22 1.96
CA SER A 32 -6.99 2.80 3.25
C SER A 32 -6.59 4.27 3.10
N SER A 33 -7.28 5.16 3.81
CA SER A 33 -6.98 6.60 3.76
C SER A 33 -5.56 6.88 4.24
N LEU A 34 -4.87 7.81 3.58
CA LEU A 34 -3.50 8.20 3.94
C LEU A 34 -3.35 8.52 5.44
N TYR A 35 -4.29 9.25 6.03
CA TYR A 35 -4.26 9.58 7.46
C TYR A 35 -4.22 8.33 8.34
N LYS A 36 -5.07 7.33 8.08
CA LYS A 36 -5.04 6.03 8.80
C LYS A 36 -3.70 5.32 8.63
N VAL A 37 -3.14 5.33 7.41
CA VAL A 37 -1.82 4.74 7.14
C VAL A 37 -0.73 5.44 7.95
N HIS A 38 -0.73 6.77 7.99
CA HIS A 38 0.19 7.57 8.79
C HIS A 38 0.08 7.26 10.28
N THR A 39 -1.14 7.24 10.82
CA THR A 39 -1.39 6.88 12.22
C THR A 39 -0.85 5.48 12.53
N LEU A 40 -1.13 4.48 11.68
CA LEU A 40 -0.64 3.11 11.88
C LEU A 40 0.89 3.01 11.85
N PHE A 41 1.54 3.67 10.89
CA PHE A 41 3.00 3.71 10.81
C PHE A 41 3.63 4.31 12.07
N SER A 42 3.04 5.39 12.59
CA SER A 42 3.50 6.04 13.81
C SER A 42 3.26 5.21 15.07
N LEU A 43 2.10 4.56 15.18
CA LEU A 43 1.75 3.73 16.34
C LEU A 43 2.60 2.46 16.43
N LEU A 44 2.87 1.84 15.28
CA LEU A 44 3.57 0.55 15.22
C LEU A 44 5.08 0.71 14.92
N GLY A 45 5.56 1.93 14.69
CA GLY A 45 6.98 2.19 14.41
C GLY A 45 7.48 1.57 13.10
N LEU A 46 6.61 1.54 12.07
CA LEU A 46 6.86 0.78 10.85
C LEU A 46 7.73 1.54 9.85
N SER A 47 8.60 0.82 9.14
CA SER A 47 9.38 1.35 8.04
C SER A 47 8.72 1.09 6.68
N HIS A 48 8.13 -0.10 6.51
CA HIS A 48 7.50 -0.57 5.28
C HIS A 48 6.22 -1.33 5.59
N ALA A 49 5.26 -1.24 4.68
CA ALA A 49 3.99 -1.96 4.77
C ALA A 49 3.58 -2.50 3.41
N TYR A 50 3.10 -3.74 3.39
CA TYR A 50 2.57 -4.38 2.19
C TYR A 50 1.11 -4.01 2.00
N VAL A 51 0.76 -3.54 0.79
CA VAL A 51 -0.60 -3.22 0.37
C VAL A 51 -1.14 -4.37 -0.45
N THR A 52 -2.36 -4.75 -0.13
CA THR A 52 -3.03 -5.90 -0.71
C THR A 52 -4.45 -5.54 -1.15
N ASP A 53 -4.92 -6.28 -2.15
CA ASP A 53 -6.30 -6.25 -2.60
C ASP A 53 -6.80 -7.70 -2.70
N CYS A 54 -7.77 -8.05 -1.87
CA CYS A 54 -8.31 -9.42 -1.73
C CYS A 54 -7.23 -10.53 -1.66
N GLY A 55 -6.15 -10.30 -0.89
CA GLY A 55 -5.05 -11.25 -0.70
C GLY A 55 -3.99 -11.25 -1.81
N ARG A 56 -4.12 -10.39 -2.82
CA ARG A 56 -3.08 -10.17 -3.84
C ARG A 56 -2.22 -8.99 -3.44
N LEU A 57 -0.90 -9.15 -3.54
CA LEU A 57 0.04 -8.05 -3.31
C LEU A 57 -0.10 -7.02 -4.44
N VAL A 58 -0.41 -5.77 -4.07
CA VAL A 58 -0.51 -4.64 -4.99
C VAL A 58 0.78 -3.82 -4.99
N GLY A 59 1.42 -3.67 -3.83
CA GLY A 59 2.66 -2.93 -3.69
C GLY A 59 3.13 -2.79 -2.25
N VAL A 60 4.17 -1.98 -2.06
CA VAL A 60 4.75 -1.67 -0.75
C VAL A 60 4.72 -0.16 -0.55
N VAL A 61 4.45 0.27 0.68
CA VAL A 61 4.48 1.68 1.08
C VAL A 61 5.60 1.87 2.08
N GLY A 62 6.47 2.85 1.83
CA GLY A 62 7.53 3.25 2.75
C GLY A 62 7.17 4.46 3.62
N LEU A 63 7.78 4.56 4.80
CA LEU A 63 7.59 5.70 5.70
C LEU A 63 8.01 7.04 5.07
N LYS A 64 9.05 7.04 4.22
CA LYS A 64 9.53 8.26 3.53
C LYS A 64 8.49 8.77 2.54
N GLU A 65 8.03 7.90 1.65
CA GLU A 65 7.00 8.21 0.64
C GLU A 65 5.70 8.69 1.30
N LEU A 66 5.34 8.07 2.42
CA LEU A 66 4.17 8.46 3.21
C LEU A 66 4.26 9.90 3.74
N ARG A 67 5.43 10.30 4.26
CA ARG A 67 5.69 11.66 4.75
C ARG A 67 5.70 12.66 3.61
N ASP A 68 6.32 12.33 2.50
CA ASP A 68 6.38 13.20 1.32
C ASP A 68 4.99 13.42 0.73
N ALA A 69 4.17 12.35 0.64
CA ALA A 69 2.79 12.45 0.17
C ALA A 69 1.94 13.36 1.08
N LEU A 70 2.09 13.25 2.41
CA LEU A 70 1.42 14.14 3.35
C LEU A 70 1.89 15.59 3.19
N ALA A 71 3.20 15.83 3.18
CA ALA A 71 3.77 17.17 3.02
C ALA A 71 3.27 17.84 1.73
N ASN A 72 3.25 17.09 0.63
CA ASN A 72 2.72 17.57 -0.65
C ASN A 72 1.24 17.96 -0.57
N ILE A 73 0.41 17.18 0.12
CA ILE A 73 -1.01 17.50 0.29
C ILE A 73 -1.21 18.77 1.13
N TYR A 74 -0.39 18.98 2.17
CA TYR A 74 -0.48 20.19 2.99
C TYR A 74 -0.01 21.44 2.25
N VAL A 75 1.03 21.33 1.41
CA VAL A 75 1.61 22.47 0.70
C VAL A 75 0.82 22.82 -0.56
N ARG A 76 0.38 21.83 -1.33
CA ARG A 76 -0.26 22.03 -2.66
C ARG A 76 -1.77 21.72 -2.67
N GLY A 77 -2.31 21.20 -1.59
CA GLY A 77 -3.68 20.66 -1.56
C GLY A 77 -3.74 19.24 -2.12
N ALA A 78 -4.85 18.54 -1.83
CA ALA A 78 -5.08 17.18 -2.31
C ALA A 78 -5.42 17.19 -3.81
N VAL A 79 -4.46 16.84 -4.66
CA VAL A 79 -4.71 16.57 -6.08
C VAL A 79 -5.06 15.10 -6.22
N VAL A 80 -6.27 14.80 -6.70
CA VAL A 80 -6.69 13.43 -7.01
C VAL A 80 -5.92 13.00 -8.27
N PRO A 81 -5.06 11.97 -8.20
CA PRO A 81 -4.38 11.48 -9.39
C PRO A 81 -5.42 10.94 -10.36
N GLU A 82 -5.32 11.33 -11.63
CA GLU A 82 -6.15 10.77 -12.69
C GLU A 82 -5.80 9.28 -12.83
N ARG A 83 -6.74 8.42 -12.44
CA ARG A 83 -6.63 6.97 -12.61
C ARG A 83 -6.59 6.67 -14.09
N LYS A 84 -5.39 6.54 -14.67
CA LYS A 84 -5.22 5.87 -15.95
C LYS A 84 -5.59 4.40 -15.73
N LEU A 85 -6.83 4.08 -16.03
CA LEU A 85 -7.32 2.72 -16.20
C LEU A 85 -6.42 2.05 -17.24
N THR A 86 -5.44 1.27 -16.78
CA THR A 86 -4.83 0.27 -17.65
C THR A 86 -5.97 -0.68 -18.01
N SER A 87 -6.30 -0.70 -19.30
CA SER A 87 -7.43 -1.40 -19.87
C SER A 87 -7.26 -2.93 -19.78
N ALA A 88 -7.41 -3.47 -18.59
CA ALA A 88 -7.72 -4.88 -18.34
C ALA A 88 -8.03 -5.00 -16.84
N HIS A 89 -9.31 -4.91 -16.47
CA HIS A 89 -10.01 -5.63 -15.40
C HIS A 89 -11.32 -4.88 -15.04
N LEU A 90 -12.40 -5.66 -14.92
CA LEU A 90 -13.82 -5.30 -14.93
C LEU A 90 -14.26 -4.31 -13.82
N PRO A 91 -15.43 -3.65 -13.96
CA PRO A 91 -15.87 -2.61 -13.02
C PRO A 91 -16.25 -3.21 -11.67
N PHE A 92 -15.40 -3.03 -10.66
CA PHE A 92 -15.80 -3.18 -9.27
C PHE A 92 -16.64 -1.96 -8.86
N LYS A 93 -17.87 -2.25 -8.42
CA LYS A 93 -18.93 -1.28 -8.15
C LYS A 93 -18.53 -0.35 -7.01
N VAL A 94 -18.48 0.96 -7.29
CA VAL A 94 -18.32 2.01 -6.27
C VAL A 94 -19.59 2.05 -5.42
N GLY A 95 -19.52 1.43 -4.23
CA GLY A 95 -20.51 1.55 -3.17
C GLY A 95 -20.07 2.60 -2.15
N SER A 96 -20.75 3.74 -2.19
CA SER A 96 -21.11 4.63 -1.07
C SER A 96 -20.09 4.94 0.04
N GLU A 97 -19.66 6.20 0.04
CA GLU A 97 -19.76 7.12 1.19
C GLU A 97 -19.24 6.66 2.56
N PHE A 98 -18.10 7.23 3.00
CA PHE A 98 -18.02 7.88 4.32
C PHE A 98 -16.80 8.80 4.40
N PHE A 99 -16.98 10.03 3.92
CA PHE A 99 -16.14 11.17 4.30
C PHE A 99 -16.83 11.91 5.44
N PRO A 100 -16.31 11.96 6.67
CA PRO A 100 -16.55 13.11 7.51
C PRO A 100 -15.51 14.18 7.17
N LYS A 101 -15.81 14.96 6.13
CA LYS A 101 -15.33 16.33 6.02
C LYS A 101 -16.21 17.18 6.94
N LYS A 102 -15.70 17.59 8.11
CA LYS A 102 -16.15 18.83 8.76
C LYS A 102 -14.94 19.54 9.37
N LEU A 103 -14.32 20.39 8.55
CA LEU A 103 -13.45 21.48 8.97
C LEU A 103 -14.32 22.75 9.04
N LEU A 104 -14.30 23.38 10.22
CA LEU A 104 -14.65 24.76 10.58
C LEU A 104 -15.39 25.67 9.58
N ARG A 105 -16.58 26.15 10.00
CA ARG A 105 -17.19 27.50 9.88
C ARG A 105 -18.36 27.54 10.89
N SER A 106 -18.79 28.59 11.58
CA SER A 106 -18.42 29.99 11.87
C SER A 106 -19.58 30.57 12.71
N CYS A 107 -19.34 31.64 13.49
CA CYS A 107 -20.33 32.60 14.05
C CYS A 107 -21.28 32.16 15.18
N GLY A 108 -21.08 32.79 16.36
CA GLY A 108 -21.99 33.84 16.84
C GLY A 108 -23.29 33.42 17.50
N LEU A 109 -23.27 33.30 18.84
CA LEU A 109 -24.16 33.98 19.78
C LEU A 109 -23.56 33.88 21.19
#